data_AF-A0AAX3S316-F1
#
_entry.id   AF-A0AAX3S316-F1
#
_cell.length_a   1.000
_cell.length_b   1.000
_cell.length_c   1.000
_cell.angle_alpha   90.00
_cell.angle_beta   90.00
_cell.angle_gamma   90.00
#
_symmetry.space_group_name_H-M   'P 1'
#
loop_
_entity.id
_entity.type
_entity.pdbx_description
1 polymer ?
#
loop_
_entity_poly.entity_id
_entity_poly.type
_entity_poly.pdbx_seq_one_letter_code
_entity_poly.pdbx_strand_id
1 'polypeptide(L)'
;MFSLFIKCSLGALAVLIIALLSKSKVFYIAGLVPLFPTFALIAHIIVIQEQGALALRKTALFGLWSLIPYMLYLLTVYLLAMKTSAWVCLGVATLNWILAAAILIYLWQIYQ
;
A
#
# COMPACT_ATOMS: atom_id res chain seq x y z
N MET A 1 -13.55 -22.18 -8.20
CA MET A 1 -13.95 -21.02 -9.05
C MET A 1 -14.68 -19.94 -8.25
N PHE A 2 -15.65 -20.26 -7.41
CA PHE A 2 -16.39 -19.27 -6.60
C PHE A 2 -15.50 -18.36 -5.71
N SER A 3 -14.48 -18.93 -5.06
CA SER A 3 -13.52 -18.13 -4.25
C SER A 3 -12.77 -17.08 -5.09
N LEU A 4 -12.38 -17.43 -6.33
CA LEU A 4 -11.70 -16.51 -7.24
C LEU A 4 -12.65 -15.39 -7.68
N PHE A 5 -13.92 -15.72 -7.97
CA PHE A 5 -14.96 -14.76 -8.33
C PHE A 5 -15.18 -13.70 -7.24
N ILE A 6 -15.23 -14.09 -5.97
CA ILE A 6 -15.37 -13.14 -4.85
C ILE A 6 -14.15 -12.24 -4.71
N LYS A 7 -12.93 -12.79 -4.81
CA LYS A 7 -11.69 -12.01 -4.74
C LYS A 7 -11.61 -10.96 -5.86
N CYS A 8 -11.96 -11.34 -7.09
CA CYS A 8 -12.00 -10.41 -8.22
C CYS A 8 -13.09 -9.34 -8.06
N SER A 9 -14.28 -9.73 -7.57
CA SER A 9 -15.39 -8.80 -7.31
C SER A 9 -15.03 -7.75 -6.26
N LEU A 10 -14.28 -8.12 -5.22
CA LEU A 10 -13.78 -7.18 -4.21
C LEU A 10 -12.83 -6.14 -4.81
N GLY A 11 -11.92 -6.55 -5.70
CA GLY A 11 -11.05 -5.63 -6.43
C GLY A 11 -11.85 -4.68 -7.32
N ALA A 12 -12.82 -5.20 -8.08
CA ALA A 12 -13.70 -4.38 -8.91
C ALA A 12 -14.52 -3.38 -8.08
N LEU A 13 -15.04 -3.81 -6.92
CA LEU A 13 -15.78 -2.94 -6.00
C LEU A 13 -14.89 -1.83 -5.46
N ALA A 14 -13.64 -2.12 -5.06
CA ALA A 14 -12.70 -1.10 -4.59
C ALA A 14 -12.42 -0.06 -5.68
N VAL A 15 -12.17 -0.49 -6.93
CA VAL A 15 -11.97 0.42 -8.08
C VAL A 15 -13.22 1.25 -8.36
N LEU A 16 -14.42 0.66 -8.28
CA LEU A 16 -15.68 1.38 -8.43
C LEU A 16 -15.85 2.46 -7.35
N ILE A 17 -15.58 2.13 -6.08
CA ILE A 17 -15.64 3.08 -4.97
C ILE A 17 -14.65 4.22 -5.20
N ILE A 18 -13.41 3.93 -5.61
CA ILE A 18 -12.41 4.95 -5.96
C ILE A 18 -12.93 5.87 -7.07
N ALA A 19 -13.52 5.29 -8.13
CA ALA A 19 -14.04 6.05 -9.27
C ALA A 19 -15.25 6.93 -8.92
N LEU A 20 -16.10 6.48 -8.00
CA LEU A 20 -17.22 7.27 -7.50
C LEU A 20 -16.74 8.40 -6.58
N LEU A 21 -15.84 8.09 -5.64
CA LEU A 21 -15.31 9.06 -4.70
C LEU A 21 -14.46 10.14 -5.39
N SER A 22 -13.68 9.79 -6.41
CA SER A 22 -12.81 10.74 -7.13
C SER A 22 -13.58 11.84 -7.86
N LYS A 23 -14.87 11.63 -8.15
CA LYS A 23 -15.76 12.62 -8.79
C LYS A 23 -16.56 13.45 -7.78
N SER A 24 -16.44 13.17 -6.49
CA SER A 24 -17.17 13.86 -5.42
C SER A 24 -16.43 15.11 -4.93
N LYS A 25 -17.10 15.93 -4.11
CA LYS A 25 -16.47 17.07 -3.41
C LYS A 25 -15.38 16.65 -2.41
N VAL A 26 -15.33 15.37 -2.05
CA VAL A 26 -14.38 14.77 -1.10
C VAL A 26 -13.44 13.78 -1.79
N PHE A 27 -12.99 14.11 -3.00
CA PHE A 27 -12.15 13.25 -3.85
C PHE A 27 -10.89 12.70 -3.16
N TYR A 28 -10.33 13.40 -2.18
CA TYR A 28 -9.18 12.96 -1.41
C TYR A 28 -9.44 11.66 -0.61
N ILE A 29 -10.70 11.37 -0.26
CA ILE A 29 -11.10 10.11 0.41
C ILE A 29 -10.85 8.90 -0.50
N ALA A 30 -10.84 9.08 -1.82
CA ALA A 30 -10.49 8.01 -2.76
C ALA A 30 -9.08 7.45 -2.48
N GLY A 31 -8.17 8.24 -1.91
CA GLY A 31 -6.84 7.80 -1.48
C GLY A 31 -6.84 6.88 -0.25
N LEU A 32 -7.91 6.89 0.57
CA LEU A 32 -8.05 6.01 1.74
C LEU A 32 -8.53 4.60 1.38
N VAL A 33 -9.31 4.47 0.30
CA VAL A 33 -9.85 3.18 -0.15
C VAL A 33 -8.75 2.12 -0.36
N PRO A 34 -7.64 2.39 -1.06
CA PRO A 34 -6.56 1.41 -1.23
C PRO A 34 -5.78 1.12 0.07
N LEU A 35 -5.92 1.93 1.13
CA LEU A 35 -5.31 1.67 2.44
C LEU A 35 -6.06 0.62 3.25
N PHE A 36 -7.25 0.20 2.80
CA PHE A 36 -7.98 -0.87 3.45
C PHE A 36 -7.11 -2.15 3.48
N PRO A 37 -6.86 -2.75 4.67
CA PRO A 37 -5.75 -3.67 4.88
C PRO A 37 -6.04 -5.10 4.39
N THR A 38 -6.76 -5.30 3.29
CA THR A 38 -7.14 -6.65 2.80
C THR A 38 -5.93 -7.54 2.60
N PHE A 39 -4.91 -7.06 1.87
CA PHE A 39 -3.69 -7.84 1.62
C PHE A 39 -2.90 -8.08 2.91
N ALA A 40 -2.83 -7.08 3.79
CA ALA A 40 -2.18 -7.23 5.09
C ALA A 40 -2.90 -8.24 5.99
N LEU A 41 -4.23 -8.25 5.98
CA LEU A 41 -5.05 -9.22 6.73
C LEU A 41 -4.80 -10.65 6.23
N ILE A 42 -4.79 -10.85 4.91
CA ILE A 42 -4.46 -12.15 4.31
C ILE A 42 -3.06 -12.59 4.73
N ALA A 43 -2.07 -11.69 4.63
CA ALA A 43 -0.69 -11.98 5.03
C ALA A 43 -0.60 -12.32 6.53
N HIS A 44 -1.28 -11.58 7.40
CA HIS A 44 -1.29 -11.85 8.84
C HIS A 44 -1.92 -13.21 9.18
N ILE A 45 -3.02 -13.59 8.52
CA ILE A 45 -3.65 -14.90 8.70
C ILE A 45 -2.70 -16.02 8.26
N ILE A 46 -2.04 -15.86 7.12
CA ILE A 46 -1.07 -16.86 6.63
C ILE A 46 0.11 -16.95 7.60
N VAL A 47 0.70 -15.82 8.01
CA VAL A 47 1.87 -15.81 8.90
C VAL A 47 1.55 -16.42 10.27
N ILE A 48 0.39 -16.12 10.87
CA ILE A 48 0.06 -16.72 12.17
C ILE A 48 -0.18 -18.23 12.07
N GLN A 49 -0.75 -18.70 10.95
CA GLN A 49 -0.99 -20.13 10.71
C GLN A 49 0.31 -20.89 10.46
N GLU A 50 1.23 -20.32 9.68
CA GLU A 50 2.47 -20.98 9.25
C GLU A 50 3.64 -20.82 10.24
N GLN A 51 3.73 -19.67 10.92
CA GLN A 51 4.90 -19.25 11.70
C GLN A 51 4.57 -18.85 13.15
N GLY A 52 3.29 -18.85 13.53
CA GLY A 52 2.82 -18.56 14.88
C GLY A 52 2.79 -17.06 15.25
N ALA A 53 2.39 -16.79 16.50
CA ALA A 53 2.09 -15.44 16.98
C ALA A 53 3.33 -14.52 17.05
N LEU A 54 4.52 -15.07 17.33
CA LEU A 54 5.76 -14.27 17.39
C LEU A 54 6.13 -13.72 16.02
N ALA A 55 6.00 -14.54 14.97
CA ALA A 55 6.22 -14.11 13.59
C ALA A 55 5.19 -13.06 13.17
N LEU A 56 3.91 -13.27 13.51
CA LEU A 56 2.87 -12.25 13.26
C LEU A 56 3.23 -10.90 13.88
N ARG A 57 3.72 -10.88 15.14
CA ARG A 57 4.14 -9.64 15.80
C ARG A 57 5.30 -8.97 15.06
N LYS A 58 6.29 -9.72 14.58
CA LYS A 58 7.39 -9.18 13.76
C LYS A 58 6.90 -8.64 12.42
N THR A 59 5.99 -9.35 11.75
CA THR A 59 5.37 -8.90 10.49
C THR A 59 4.57 -7.62 10.68
N ALA A 60 3.79 -7.51 11.75
CA ALA A 60 3.04 -6.30 12.07
C ALA A 60 3.98 -5.12 12.37
N LEU A 61 5.08 -5.36 13.11
CA LEU A 61 6.09 -4.34 13.36
C LEU A 61 6.74 -3.86 12.06
N PHE A 62 7.18 -4.78 11.20
CA PHE A 62 7.69 -4.43 9.86
C PHE A 62 6.64 -3.66 9.04
N GLY A 63 5.37 -4.04 9.14
CA GLY A 63 4.25 -3.33 8.52
C GLY A 63 4.06 -1.89 9.00
N LEU A 64 4.43 -1.57 10.24
CA LEU A 64 4.46 -0.18 10.72
C LEU A 64 5.60 0.60 10.07
N TRP A 65 6.79 0.00 9.98
CA TRP A 65 7.94 0.63 9.32
C TRP A 65 7.73 0.80 7.80
N SER A 66 6.96 -0.08 7.17
CA SER A 66 6.64 0.01 5.73
C SER A 66 5.73 1.19 5.36
N LEU A 67 5.20 1.92 6.35
CA LEU A 67 4.55 3.21 6.13
C LEU A 67 5.54 4.29 5.63
N ILE A 68 6.83 4.15 5.90
CA ILE A 68 7.87 5.11 5.46
C ILE A 68 7.94 5.20 3.94
N PRO A 69 8.10 4.08 3.18
CA PRO A 69 8.00 4.11 1.72
C PRO A 69 6.75 4.81 1.19
N TYR A 70 5.58 4.54 1.78
CA TYR A 70 4.31 5.16 1.38
C TYR A 70 4.28 6.66 1.66
N MET A 71 4.79 7.10 2.81
CA MET A 71 4.94 8.51 3.15
C MET A 71 5.84 9.23 2.13
N LEU A 72 6.97 8.63 1.74
CA LEU A 72 7.88 9.19 0.74
C LEU A 72 7.25 9.27 -0.65
N TYR A 73 6.47 8.26 -1.04
CA TYR A 73 5.65 8.31 -2.25
C TYR A 73 4.70 9.52 -2.23
N LEU A 74 3.89 9.67 -1.18
CA LEU A 74 2.92 10.76 -1.05
C LEU A 74 3.60 12.13 -1.01
N LEU A 75 4.71 12.25 -0.29
CA LEU A 75 5.49 13.49 -0.24
C LEU A 75 6.00 13.88 -1.63
N THR A 76 6.46 12.90 -2.42
CA THR A 76 6.90 13.14 -3.79
C THR A 76 5.74 13.63 -4.66
N VAL A 77 4.58 12.97 -4.59
CA VAL A 77 3.37 13.39 -5.33
C VAL A 77 2.97 14.81 -4.92
N TYR A 78 2.91 15.10 -3.62
CA TYR A 78 2.54 16.41 -3.09
C TYR A 78 3.46 17.53 -3.60
N LEU A 79 4.77 17.28 -3.65
CA LEU A 79 5.75 18.27 -4.09
C LEU A 79 5.81 18.47 -5.62
N LEU A 80 5.51 17.43 -6.41
CA LEU A 80 5.68 17.42 -7.87
C LEU A 80 4.38 17.59 -8.66
N ALA A 81 3.20 17.36 -8.07
CA ALA A 81 1.92 17.34 -8.77
C ALA A 81 1.61 18.63 -9.55
N MET A 82 2.08 19.79 -9.06
CA MET A 82 1.89 21.09 -9.72
C MET A 82 3.07 21.51 -10.61
N LYS A 83 4.18 20.76 -10.60
CA LYS A 83 5.45 21.15 -11.24
C LYS A 83 5.78 20.33 -12.49
N THR A 84 5.14 19.17 -12.65
CA THR A 84 5.49 18.18 -13.68
C THR A 84 4.24 17.53 -14.26
N SER A 85 4.38 16.81 -15.37
CA SER A 85 3.27 16.01 -15.91
C SER A 85 2.91 14.86 -14.96
N ALA A 86 1.65 14.40 -15.01
CA ALA A 86 1.17 13.31 -14.15
C ALA A 86 2.02 12.02 -14.29
N TRP A 87 2.44 11.69 -15.51
CA TRP A 87 3.32 10.54 -15.77
C TRP A 87 4.67 10.65 -15.07
N VAL A 88 5.30 11.83 -15.12
CA VAL A 88 6.59 12.08 -14.45
C VAL A 88 6.40 12.09 -12.93
N CYS A 89 5.38 12.79 -12.42
CA CYS A 89 5.09 12.85 -11.00
C CYS A 89 4.90 11.46 -10.39
N LEU A 90 4.02 10.64 -10.99
CA LEU A 90 3.73 9.29 -10.51
C LEU A 90 4.90 8.33 -10.73
N GLY A 91 5.63 8.46 -11.84
CA GLY A 91 6.82 7.66 -12.13
C GLY A 91 7.93 7.90 -11.10
N VAL A 92 8.25 9.17 -10.81
CA VAL A 92 9.28 9.52 -9.81
C VAL A 92 8.83 9.13 -8.40
N ALA A 93 7.56 9.34 -8.04
CA ALA A 93 7.03 8.90 -6.75
C ALA A 93 7.14 7.38 -6.57
N THR A 94 6.85 6.61 -7.63
CA THR A 94 6.97 5.15 -7.62
C THR A 94 8.43 4.71 -7.48
N LEU A 95 9.36 5.34 -8.19
CA LEU A 95 10.80 5.06 -8.05
C LEU A 95 11.29 5.35 -6.62
N ASN A 96 10.87 6.49 -6.04
CA ASN A 96 11.22 6.83 -4.66
C ASN A 96 10.67 5.80 -3.66
N TRP A 97 9.43 5.34 -3.88
CA TRP A 97 8.85 4.25 -3.09
C TRP A 97 9.67 2.96 -3.18
N ILE A 98 10.07 2.54 -4.39
CA ILE A 98 10.86 1.32 -4.61
C ILE A 98 12.21 1.41 -3.89
N LEU A 99 12.90 2.55 -4.01
CA LEU A 99 14.18 2.78 -3.35
C LEU A 99 14.04 2.74 -1.82
N ALA A 100 13.05 3.45 -1.28
CA ALA A 100 12.77 3.45 0.15
C ALA A 100 12.40 2.06 0.69
N ALA A 101 11.57 1.31 -0.04
CA ALA A 101 11.21 -0.05 0.33
C ALA A 101 12.41 -1.00 0.30
N ALA A 102 13.26 -0.90 -0.72
CA ALA A 102 14.47 -1.70 -0.83
C ALA A 102 15.45 -1.42 0.33
N ILE A 103 15.67 -0.13 0.64
CA ILE A 103 16.50 0.28 1.78
C ILE A 103 15.91 -0.25 3.09
N LEU A 104 14.59 -0.11 3.29
CA LEU A 104 13.93 -0.60 4.49
C LEU A 104 14.09 -2.11 4.66
N ILE A 105 13.88 -2.90 3.60
CA ILE A 105 14.03 -4.36 3.62
C ILE A 105 15.49 -4.72 3.94
N TYR A 106 16.46 -4.07 3.31
CA TYR A 106 17.88 -4.32 3.55
C TYR A 106 18.29 -4.03 5.00
N LEU A 107 17.90 -2.87 5.53
CA LEU A 107 18.17 -2.50 6.92
C LEU A 107 17.49 -3.45 7.90
N TRP A 108 16.28 -3.89 7.59
CA TRP A 108 15.54 -4.85 8.40
C TRP A 108 16.22 -6.21 8.45
N GLN A 109 16.77 -6.68 7.34
CA GLN A 109 17.55 -7.93 7.27
C GLN A 109 18.85 -7.87 8.07
N ILE A 110 19.46 -6.69 8.19
CA ILE A 110 20.67 -6.51 9.02
C ILE A 110 20.32 -6.50 10.51
N TYR A 111 19.20 -5.87 10.87
CA TYR A 111 18.81 -5.69 12.26
C TYR A 111 18.26 -6.97 12.91
N GLN A 112 17.63 -7.85 12.12
CA GLN A 112 16.89 -9.01 12.61
C GLN A 112 17.72 -10.30 12.66
#